data_AF-A0A4R8D0Y8-F1
#
_entry.id   AF-A0A4R8D0Y8-F1
#
_cell.length_a   1.000
_cell.length_b   1.000
_cell.length_c   1.000
_cell.angle_alpha   90.00
_cell.angle_beta   90.00
_cell.angle_gamma   90.00
#
_symmetry.space_group_name_H-M   'P 1'
#
loop_
_entity.id
_entity.type
_entity.pdbx_description
1 polymer ?
#
loop_
_entity_poly.entity_id
_entity_poly.type
_entity_poly.pdbx_seq_one_letter_code
_entity_poly.pdbx_strand_id
1 'polypeptide(L)' 'MTGTKTHLTGERAPCGRLGDADRSQEDDFEGFRLDDKLFACGCRQMRHEFHDGSVRIRTVRHDGKVLMDEHSGDHEA' A
#
# COMPACT_ATOMS: atom_id res chain seq x y z
N MET A 1 1.14 0.22 -18.52
CA MET A 1 0.71 0.68 -17.19
C MET A 1 -0.76 1.08 -17.23
N THR A 2 -1.59 0.36 -16.49
CA THR A 2 -3.02 0.64 -16.30
C THR A 2 -3.27 0.96 -14.83
N GLY A 3 -3.97 2.04 -14.54
CA GLY A 3 -4.31 2.48 -13.19
C GLY A 3 -5.80 2.36 -12.90
N THR A 4 -6.18 1.75 -11.78
CA THR A 4 -7.55 1.72 -11.26
C THR A 4 -7.59 2.43 -9.91
N LYS A 5 -8.54 3.35 -9.74
CA LYS A 5 -8.86 3.93 -8.43
C LYS A 5 -10.24 3.45 -7.99
N THR A 6 -10.34 2.99 -6.75
CA THR A 6 -11.58 2.50 -6.16
C THR A 6 -11.83 3.21 -4.84
N HIS A 7 -12.97 3.86 -4.74
CA HIS A 7 -13.46 4.38 -3.47
C HIS A 7 -14.13 3.26 -2.66
N LEU A 8 -13.75 3.12 -1.40
CA LEU A 8 -14.19 2.09 -0.49
C LEU A 8 -14.84 2.74 0.73
N THR A 9 -15.94 2.17 1.21
CA THR A 9 -16.65 2.63 2.40
C THR A 9 -16.61 1.56 3.49
N GLY A 10 -16.60 1.98 4.75
CA GLY A 10 -16.63 1.05 5.89
C GLY A 10 -15.33 0.26 6.11
N GLU A 11 -14.20 0.77 5.63
CA GLU A 11 -12.90 0.14 5.80
C GLU A 11 -12.34 0.41 7.20
N ARG A 12 -11.69 -0.59 7.80
CA ARG A 12 -11.00 -0.44 9.08
C ARG A 12 -9.55 -0.02 8.86
N ALA A 13 -9.23 1.20 9.27
CA ALA A 13 -7.89 1.74 9.21
C ALA A 13 -6.93 1.08 10.22
N PRO A 14 -5.61 1.13 9.97
CA PRO A 14 -4.58 0.64 10.90
C PRO A 14 -4.61 1.27 12.30
N CYS A 15 -5.15 2.48 12.44
CA CYS A 15 -5.37 3.13 13.74
C CYS A 15 -6.62 2.62 14.48
N GLY A 16 -7.37 1.67 13.90
CA GLY A 16 -8.60 1.10 14.44
C GLY A 16 -9.89 1.85 14.05
N ARG A 17 -9.80 3.04 13.46
CA ARG A 17 -10.97 3.82 13.02
C ARG A 17 -11.64 3.17 11.80
N LEU A 18 -12.97 3.14 11.79
CA LEU A 18 -13.77 2.77 10.63
C LEU A 18 -14.07 4.01 9.78
N GLY A 19 -13.97 3.92 8.46
CA GLY A 19 -14.32 5.02 7.56
C GLY A 19 -14.02 4.71 6.10
N ASP A 20 -14.03 5.74 5.28
CA ASP A 20 -13.77 5.59 3.85
C ASP A 20 -12.28 5.42 3.56
N ALA A 21 -11.97 4.86 2.41
CA ALA A 21 -10.62 4.76 1.88
C ALA A 21 -10.62 4.82 0.36
N ASP A 22 -9.53 5.33 -0.22
CA ASP A 22 -9.26 5.24 -1.64
C ASP A 22 -8.15 4.22 -1.88
N ARG A 23 -8.40 3.24 -2.73
CA ARG A 23 -7.41 2.27 -3.19
C ARG A 23 -6.99 2.59 -4.60
N SER A 24 -5.70 2.80 -4.83
CA SER A 24 -5.10 2.91 -6.16
C SER A 24 -4.30 1.64 -6.47
N GLN A 25 -4.56 1.07 -7.63
CA GLN A 25 -3.84 -0.07 -8.16
C GLN A 25 -3.26 0.28 -9.52
N GLU A 26 -1.97 0.05 -9.69
CA GLU A 26 -1.26 0.23 -10.95
C GLU A 26 -0.54 -1.07 -11.29
N ASP A 27 -0.62 -1.47 -12.55
CA ASP A 27 0.01 -2.69 -13.05
C ASP A 27 0.51 -2.41 -14.47
N ASP A 28 1.77 -2.71 -14.75
CA ASP A 28 2.32 -2.62 -16.10
C ASP A 28 2.32 -3.95 -16.84
N PHE A 29 1.88 -5.03 -16.17
CA PHE A 29 1.85 -6.41 -16.65
C PHE A 29 3.23 -7.02 -16.91
N GLU A 30 4.30 -6.37 -16.47
CA GLU A 30 5.70 -6.77 -16.68
C GLU A 30 6.46 -6.92 -15.35
N GLY A 31 5.73 -7.15 -14.25
CA GLY A 31 6.31 -7.37 -12.93
C GLY A 31 6.43 -6.11 -12.07
N PHE A 32 5.90 -4.97 -12.50
CA PHE A 32 5.72 -3.80 -11.65
C PHE A 32 4.25 -3.62 -11.28
N ARG A 33 3.98 -3.64 -9.97
CA ARG A 33 2.63 -3.46 -9.44
C ARG A 33 2.63 -2.59 -8.20
N LEU A 34 1.76 -1.59 -8.17
CA LEU A 34 1.51 -0.77 -6.99
C LEU A 34 0.10 -1.03 -6.48
N ASP A 35 -0.03 -1.30 -5.19
CA ASP A 35 -1.30 -1.34 -4.47
C ASP A 35 -1.21 -0.42 -3.25
N ASP A 36 -1.85 0.74 -3.35
CA ASP A 36 -1.87 1.74 -2.29
C ASP A 36 -3.29 1.93 -1.78
N LYS A 37 -3.43 2.04 -0.46
CA LYS A 37 -4.70 2.37 0.20
C LYS A 37 -4.50 3.55 1.14
N LEU A 38 -5.21 4.64 0.88
CA LEU A 38 -5.26 5.84 1.72
C LEU A 38 -6.60 5.87 2.45
N PHE A 39 -6.57 5.83 3.77
CA PHE A 39 -7.77 5.91 4.58
C PHE A 39 -8.13 7.38 4.84
N ALA A 40 -9.42 7.71 4.94
CA ALA A 40 -9.91 9.06 5.24
C ALA A 40 -9.33 9.65 6.54
N CYS A 41 -8.93 8.78 7.48
CA CYS A 41 -8.28 9.18 8.71
C CYS A 41 -6.79 9.58 8.56
N GLY A 42 -6.21 9.44 7.36
CA GLY A 42 -4.80 9.71 7.04
C GLY A 42 -3.86 8.52 7.17
N CYS A 43 -4.33 7.34 7.60
CA CYS A 43 -3.49 6.14 7.59
C CYS A 43 -3.25 5.68 6.14
N ARG A 44 -2.16 4.96 5.91
CA ARG A 44 -1.81 4.41 4.60
C ARG A 44 -1.30 2.98 4.70
N GLN A 45 -1.63 2.19 3.69
CA GLN A 45 -1.03 0.89 3.42
C GLN A 45 -0.52 0.89 1.99
N MET A 46 0.64 0.29 1.77
CA MET A 46 1.22 0.11 0.44
C MET A 46 1.78 -1.30 0.32
N ARG A 47 1.60 -1.90 -0.85
CA ARG A 47 2.30 -3.10 -1.31
C ARG A 47 2.78 -2.83 -2.73
N HIS A 48 4.08 -2.73 -2.90
CA HIS A 48 4.73 -2.50 -4.18
C HIS A 48 5.54 -3.72 -4.56
N GLU A 49 5.45 -4.10 -5.83
CA GLU A 49 6.17 -5.20 -6.44
C GLU A 49 6.94 -4.63 -7.62
N PHE A 50 8.22 -4.98 -7.73
CA PHE A 50 9.14 -4.43 -8.71
C PHE A 50 9.62 -5.51 -9.69
N HIS A 51 10.15 -5.08 -10.84
CA HIS A 51 10.60 -5.99 -11.91
C HIS A 51 11.65 -7.01 -11.50
N ASP A 52 12.43 -6.72 -10.46
CA ASP A 52 13.42 -7.64 -9.89
C ASP A 52 12.79 -8.70 -8.97
N GLY A 53 11.45 -8.72 -8.85
CA GLY A 53 10.70 -9.60 -7.97
C GLY A 53 10.67 -9.13 -6.51
N SER A 54 11.32 -8.01 -6.18
CA SER A 54 11.30 -7.47 -4.83
C SER A 54 9.91 -6.96 -4.46
N VAL A 55 9.57 -7.08 -3.18
CA VAL A 55 8.29 -6.63 -2.64
C VAL A 55 8.55 -5.71 -1.46
N ARG A 56 7.92 -4.54 -1.49
CA ARG A 56 7.88 -3.61 -0.38
C ARG A 56 6.48 -3.52 0.19
N ILE A 57 6.34 -3.81 1.48
CA ILE A 57 5.08 -3.66 2.20
C ILE A 57 5.29 -2.63 3.30
N ARG A 58 4.40 -1.64 3.38
CA ARG A 58 4.46 -0.66 4.48
C ARG A 58 3.09 -0.24 4.95
N THR A 59 2.97 -0.13 6.26
CA THR A 59 1.78 0.42 6.91
C THR A 59 2.20 1.59 7.78
N VAL A 60 1.58 2.75 7.57
CA VAL A 60 1.88 3.96 8.34
C VAL A 60 0.58 4.53 8.89
N ARG A 61 0.56 4.79 10.19
CA ARG A 61 -0.55 5.48 10.84
C ARG A 61 -0.52 6.97 10.52
N HIS A 62 -1.68 7.59 10.66
CA HIS A 62 -1.88 9.03 10.42
C HIS A 62 -1.01 9.97 11.28
N ASP A 63 -0.37 9.47 12.33
CA ASP A 63 0.54 10.18 13.21
C ASP A 63 2.00 10.05 12.74
N GLY A 64 2.21 9.45 11.56
CA GLY A 64 3.51 9.17 11.00
C GLY A 64 4.16 7.89 11.54
N LYS A 65 3.56 7.22 12.54
CA LYS A 65 4.12 5.99 13.08
C LYS A 65 4.09 4.88 12.04
N VAL A 66 5.26 4.37 11.69
CA VAL A 66 5.40 3.17 10.88
C VAL A 66 5.02 1.97 11.74
N LEU A 67 3.99 1.24 11.32
CA LEU A 67 3.56 0.01 12.00
C LEU A 67 4.20 -1.24 11.39
N MET A 68 4.48 -1.19 10.09
CA MET A 68 5.09 -2.27 9.33
C MET A 68 5.90 -1.66 8.20
N ASP A 69 7.12 -2.16 7.98
CA ASP A 69 8.01 -1.81 6.87
C ASP A 69 8.82 -3.07 6.57
N GLU A 70 8.36 -3.80 5.57
CA GLU A 70 8.99 -5.03 5.09
C GLU A 70 9.47 -4.79 3.67
N HIS A 71 10.65 -5.29 3.38
CA HIS A 71 11.25 -5.24 2.06
C HIS A 71 11.94 -6.57 1.80
N SER A 72 11.42 -7.36 0.85
CA SER A 72 12.09 -8.55 0.36
C SER A 72 12.83 -8.17 -0.92
N GLY A 73 14.15 -8.14 -0.87
CA GLY A 73 15.01 -8.09 -2.04
C GLY A 73 16.19 -8.99 -1.78
N ASP A 74 16.51 -9.88 -2.72
CA ASP A 74 17.74 -10.67 -2.67
C ASP A 74 18.94 -9.74 -2.94
N HIS A 75 19.32 -8.98 -1.92
CA HIS A 75 20.65 -8.39 -1.82
C HIS A 75 21.00 -8.16 -0.35
N GLU A 76 21.19 -9.27 0.38
CA GLU A 76 22.07 -9.26 1.54
C GLU A 76 23.48 -9.66 1.08
N ALA A 77 24.34 -8.67 0.84
CA ALA A 77 25.81 -8.66 1.07
C ALA A 77 26.49 -7.54 0.26
#